data_AF-E3LXF1-F1
#
_entry.id   AF-E3LXF1-F1
#
_cell.length_a   1.000
_cell.length_b   1.000
_cell.length_c   1.000
_cell.angle_alpha   90.00
_cell.angle_beta   90.00
_cell.angle_gamma   90.00
#
_symmetry.space_group_name_H-M   'P 1'
#
loop_
_entity.id
_entity.type
_entity.pdbx_description
1 polymer ?
#
loop_
_entity_poly.entity_id
_entity_poly.type
_entity_poly.pdbx_seq_one_letter_code
_entity_poly.pdbx_strand_id
1 'polypeptide(L)'
;MRVTSICSLLLVILVATFFSPTEAGKCRGRYMEMRGGDGFVARGGCRGLDSQIQEEYWTTVGFDGALRDGRTTDDFLVFPENDNNGHLQRNSFVGYWITRSKYGENVHYEAFGHAFIKPDGKVCGWFVGSQKEVVEVCGGFRVLSRSRYNPHQPLPFEWVQGEHLRNRDVLGFHHHKIAKYEVNGDEVLFGDADVKAKKFNGVSIANEQKVEVDSPETFNRKIWLLKKKTQQPTDVRQAYRHPRKLL
;
A
#
# COMPACT_ATOMS: atom_id res chain seq x y z
N MET A 1 4.66 30.36 63.57
CA MET A 1 4.17 30.66 62.20
C MET A 1 5.30 30.40 61.20
N ARG A 2 5.27 29.26 60.51
CA ARG A 2 6.00 29.03 59.25
C ARG A 2 5.17 28.08 58.41
N VAL A 3 4.36 28.65 57.52
CA VAL A 3 3.74 27.94 56.39
C VAL A 3 4.36 28.56 55.17
N THR A 4 5.34 27.88 54.57
CA THR A 4 5.77 28.10 53.18
C THR A 4 6.70 26.95 52.84
N SER A 5 6.24 26.09 51.91
CA SER A 5 7.03 25.28 50.97
C SER A 5 6.35 23.92 50.76
N ILE A 6 5.12 23.95 50.24
CA ILE A 6 4.46 22.74 49.70
C ILE A 6 3.96 22.99 48.27
N CYS A 7 3.75 24.25 47.85
CA CYS A 7 3.25 24.57 46.51
C CYS A 7 4.24 24.32 45.35
N SER A 8 5.56 24.29 45.58
CA SER A 8 6.52 24.17 44.46
C SER A 8 6.82 22.72 44.04
N LEU A 9 6.55 21.71 44.89
CA LEU A 9 6.84 20.32 44.55
C LEU A 9 5.71 19.64 43.77
N LEU A 10 4.46 20.04 44.01
CA LEU A 10 3.29 19.51 43.31
C LEU A 10 3.21 19.96 41.84
N LEU A 11 3.76 21.13 41.51
CA LEU A 11 3.76 21.64 40.14
C LEU A 11 4.77 20.90 39.23
N VAL A 12 5.87 20.40 39.78
CA VAL A 12 6.90 19.66 39.02
C VAL A 12 6.43 18.24 38.68
N ILE A 13 5.66 17.61 39.56
CA ILE A 13 5.12 16.25 39.33
C ILE A 13 3.99 16.29 38.29
N LEU A 14 3.22 17.37 38.21
CA LEU A 14 2.13 17.53 37.23
C LEU A 14 2.60 17.84 35.80
N VAL A 15 3.82 18.34 35.61
CA VAL A 15 4.39 18.59 34.26
C VAL A 15 5.16 17.37 33.73
N ALA A 16 5.64 16.48 34.60
CA ALA A 16 6.37 15.28 34.21
C ALA A 16 5.48 14.12 33.73
N THR A 17 4.16 14.16 33.96
CA THR A 17 3.23 13.07 33.56
C THR A 17 2.56 13.27 32.19
N PHE A 18 2.78 14.41 31.51
CA PHE A 18 2.19 14.69 30.19
C PHE A 18 3.08 14.35 28.99
N PHE A 19 4.30 13.85 29.21
CA PHE A 19 5.17 13.36 28.14
C PHE A 19 5.46 11.88 28.27
N SER A 20 4.42 11.08 28.49
CA SER A 20 4.47 9.68 28.05
C SER A 20 4.35 9.70 26.52
N PRO A 21 5.39 9.33 25.75
CA PRO A 21 5.20 9.10 24.33
C PRO A 21 4.16 7.99 24.21
N THR A 22 2.97 8.35 23.75
CA THR A 22 1.91 7.38 23.47
C THR A 22 2.53 6.26 22.62
N GLU A 23 2.31 5.01 22.99
CA GLU A 23 2.85 3.85 22.25
C GLU A 23 2.44 3.88 20.76
N ALA A 24 1.40 4.64 20.41
CA ALA A 24 1.02 5.00 19.05
C ALA A 24 2.14 5.67 18.21
N GLY A 25 3.13 6.32 18.85
CA GLY A 25 4.27 6.94 18.19
C GLY A 25 5.37 5.96 17.76
N LYS A 26 5.44 4.76 18.37
CA LYS A 26 6.46 3.74 18.05
C LYS A 26 6.10 2.88 16.84
N CYS A 27 4.83 2.88 16.42
CA CYS A 27 4.33 2.06 15.32
C CYS A 27 4.20 2.77 13.97
N ARG A 28 4.89 3.90 13.78
CA ARG A 28 5.06 4.47 12.44
C ARG A 28 6.18 3.73 11.73
N GLY A 29 5.88 2.56 11.17
CA GLY A 29 6.70 1.99 10.10
C GLY A 29 6.84 3.06 9.01
N ARG A 30 8.06 3.57 8.81
CA ARG A 30 8.37 4.44 7.68
C ARG A 30 8.92 3.55 6.59
N TYR A 31 8.22 3.46 5.48
CA TYR A 31 8.87 2.99 4.27
C TYR A 31 9.98 3.99 3.92
N MET A 32 11.21 3.50 3.77
CA MET A 32 12.37 4.32 3.44
C MET A 32 12.76 4.12 1.98
N GLU A 33 13.26 5.18 1.34
CA GLU A 33 13.95 5.08 0.05
C GLU A 33 15.16 4.15 0.24
N MET A 34 15.11 2.96 -0.37
CA MET A 34 16.08 1.89 -0.15
C MET A 34 17.32 2.11 -1.02
N ARG A 35 18.38 2.74 -0.49
CA ARG A 35 19.68 2.87 -1.18
C ARG A 35 20.64 1.78 -0.71
N GLY A 36 20.93 0.79 -1.56
CA GLY A 36 21.94 -0.26 -1.29
C GLY A 36 21.39 -1.59 -0.76
N GLY A 37 22.29 -2.55 -0.56
CA GLY A 37 22.01 -3.96 -0.23
C GLY A 37 21.61 -4.24 1.21
N ASP A 38 21.52 -3.22 2.07
CA ASP A 38 21.07 -3.39 3.45
C ASP A 38 19.56 -3.54 3.49
N GLY A 39 19.16 -4.77 3.79
CA GLY A 39 17.79 -5.17 4.04
C GLY A 39 17.14 -4.32 5.13
N PHE A 40 15.87 -4.07 4.90
CA PHE A 40 14.91 -3.37 5.74
C PHE A 40 15.05 -3.64 7.26
N VAL A 41 14.97 -2.59 8.08
CA VAL A 41 14.85 -2.71 9.55
C VAL A 41 13.37 -2.73 9.94
N ALA A 42 12.82 -3.92 10.10
CA ALA A 42 11.57 -4.10 10.83
C ALA A 42 11.84 -3.78 12.31
N ARG A 43 11.34 -2.65 12.83
CA ARG A 43 11.14 -2.54 14.28
C ARG A 43 9.98 -3.47 14.63
N GLY A 44 10.31 -4.67 15.10
CA GLY A 44 9.34 -5.68 15.52
C GLY A 44 8.34 -5.14 16.56
N GLY A 45 7.11 -5.66 16.53
CA GLY A 45 6.12 -5.48 17.60
C GLY A 45 4.86 -4.68 17.26
N CYS A 46 4.72 -4.14 16.05
CA CYS A 46 3.52 -3.37 15.68
C CYS A 46 2.67 -4.14 14.67
N ARG A 47 1.42 -4.45 15.03
CA ARG A 47 0.39 -4.75 14.03
C ARG A 47 0.29 -3.49 13.16
N GLY A 48 0.64 -3.59 11.88
CA GLY A 48 0.50 -2.48 10.93
C GLY A 48 -0.94 -1.96 10.94
N LEU A 49 -1.15 -0.69 10.60
CA LEU A 49 -2.51 -0.15 10.46
C LEU A 49 -3.31 -1.04 9.50
N ASP A 50 -4.61 -1.22 9.74
CA ASP A 50 -5.44 -2.08 8.88
C ASP A 50 -5.43 -1.62 7.41
N SER A 51 -5.24 -0.31 7.19
CA SER A 51 -5.07 0.33 5.89
C SER A 51 -3.68 0.13 5.26
N GLN A 52 -2.73 -0.53 5.92
CA GLN A 52 -1.40 -0.79 5.38
C GLN A 52 -1.26 -2.25 4.94
N ILE A 53 -0.64 -2.43 3.78
CA ILE A 53 -0.11 -3.71 3.34
C ILE A 53 1.14 -4.01 4.16
N GLN A 54 1.25 -5.23 4.65
CA GLN A 54 2.39 -5.67 5.44
C GLN A 54 3.62 -5.92 4.54
N GLU A 55 4.81 -5.89 5.12
CA GLU A 55 6.09 -6.03 4.40
C GLU A 55 6.21 -7.33 3.63
N GLU A 56 5.58 -8.42 4.08
CA GLU A 56 5.60 -9.69 3.37
C GLU A 56 4.95 -9.65 1.98
N TYR A 57 4.20 -8.61 1.65
CA TYR A 57 3.56 -8.44 0.34
C TYR A 57 4.29 -7.43 -0.55
N TRP A 58 5.47 -6.97 -0.16
CA TRP A 58 6.30 -6.11 -1.01
C TRP A 58 7.53 -6.87 -1.52
N THR A 59 7.85 -6.67 -2.79
CA THR A 59 9.16 -6.99 -3.36
C THR A 59 9.89 -5.68 -3.63
N THR A 60 11.12 -5.55 -3.12
CA THR A 60 11.94 -4.37 -3.36
C THR A 60 12.76 -4.55 -4.64
N VAL A 61 12.63 -3.59 -5.56
CA VAL A 61 13.51 -3.42 -6.72
C VAL A 61 14.61 -2.45 -6.30
N GLY A 62 15.84 -2.92 -6.14
CA GLY A 62 16.98 -2.09 -5.80
C GLY A 62 17.27 -1.03 -6.88
N PHE A 63 18.03 0.02 -6.55
CA PHE A 63 18.46 1.02 -7.54
C PHE A 63 19.32 0.44 -8.67
N ASP A 64 19.96 -0.71 -8.42
CA ASP A 64 20.68 -1.54 -9.38
C ASP A 64 19.76 -2.43 -10.24
N GLY A 65 18.45 -2.38 -10.02
CA GLY A 65 17.46 -3.22 -10.70
C GLY A 65 17.30 -4.63 -10.11
N ALA A 66 18.11 -5.00 -9.12
CA ALA A 66 18.06 -6.33 -8.52
C ALA A 66 16.87 -6.46 -7.55
N LEU A 67 16.16 -7.59 -7.62
CA LEU A 67 15.12 -7.95 -6.65
C LEU A 67 15.76 -8.40 -5.34
N ARG A 68 15.26 -7.89 -4.21
CA ARG A 68 15.81 -8.16 -2.87
C ARG A 68 15.11 -9.34 -2.18
N ASP A 69 15.73 -9.83 -1.10
CA ASP A 69 15.18 -10.86 -0.21
C ASP A 69 14.85 -12.21 -0.90
N GLY A 70 15.59 -12.56 -1.96
CA GLY A 70 15.38 -13.81 -2.71
C GLY A 70 14.09 -13.84 -3.53
N ARG A 71 13.46 -12.68 -3.75
CA ARG A 71 12.27 -12.53 -4.59
C ARG A 71 12.59 -12.64 -6.07
N THR A 72 11.60 -13.08 -6.83
CA THR A 72 11.60 -13.15 -8.29
C THR A 72 10.39 -12.42 -8.85
N THR A 73 10.34 -12.23 -10.17
CA THR A 73 9.16 -11.65 -10.84
C THR A 73 7.91 -12.52 -10.69
N ASP A 74 8.07 -13.83 -10.44
CA ASP A 74 6.96 -14.76 -10.20
C ASP A 74 6.25 -14.51 -8.87
N ASP A 75 6.86 -13.72 -7.97
CA ASP A 75 6.24 -13.29 -6.72
C ASP A 75 5.27 -12.12 -6.93
N PHE A 76 5.35 -11.41 -8.06
CA PHE A 76 4.51 -10.24 -8.30
C PHE A 76 3.03 -10.61 -8.31
N LEU A 77 2.22 -9.75 -7.69
CA LEU A 77 0.82 -10.05 -7.47
C LEU A 77 0.03 -9.83 -8.75
N VAL A 78 -0.59 -10.90 -9.24
CA VAL A 78 -1.52 -10.89 -10.36
C VAL A 78 -2.90 -11.26 -9.86
N PHE A 79 -3.91 -10.46 -10.20
CA PHE A 79 -5.30 -10.75 -9.90
C PHE A 79 -5.85 -11.67 -10.99
N PRO A 80 -6.43 -12.84 -10.64
CA PRO A 80 -7.22 -13.62 -11.60
C PRO A 80 -8.31 -12.76 -12.23
N GLU A 81 -8.66 -13.00 -13.49
CA GLU A 81 -9.62 -12.16 -14.26
C GLU A 81 -10.95 -11.93 -13.50
N ASN A 82 -11.50 -12.99 -12.89
CA ASN A 82 -12.72 -12.91 -12.08
C ASN A 82 -12.57 -12.02 -10.83
N ASP A 83 -11.37 -12.00 -10.24
CA ASP A 83 -11.01 -11.16 -9.08
C ASP A 83 -10.49 -9.78 -9.52
N ASN A 84 -10.33 -9.56 -10.83
CA ASN A 84 -9.85 -8.32 -11.45
C ASN A 84 -10.93 -7.58 -12.25
N ASN A 85 -12.21 -7.81 -11.95
CA ASN A 85 -13.36 -7.17 -12.59
C ASN A 85 -13.46 -7.46 -14.10
N GLY A 86 -13.04 -8.66 -14.54
CA GLY A 86 -13.08 -9.07 -15.94
C GLY A 86 -11.87 -8.59 -16.76
N HIS A 87 -10.92 -7.88 -16.15
CA HIS A 87 -9.74 -7.40 -16.86
C HIS A 87 -8.59 -8.40 -16.77
N LEU A 88 -7.98 -8.70 -17.91
CA LEU A 88 -6.80 -9.55 -17.96
C LEU A 88 -5.54 -8.73 -17.63
N GLN A 89 -4.87 -9.06 -16.51
CA GLN A 89 -3.64 -8.39 -16.11
C GLN A 89 -2.43 -9.02 -16.81
N ARG A 90 -1.79 -8.28 -17.72
CA ARG A 90 -0.57 -8.71 -18.44
C ARG A 90 0.55 -7.72 -18.24
N ASN A 91 1.68 -8.18 -17.70
CA ASN A 91 2.88 -7.37 -17.48
C ASN A 91 2.59 -6.01 -16.83
N SER A 92 1.69 -6.02 -15.85
CA SER A 92 1.13 -4.83 -15.22
C SER A 92 1.00 -5.15 -13.75
N PHE A 93 1.60 -4.35 -12.88
CA PHE A 93 1.67 -4.62 -11.45
C PHE A 93 1.52 -3.32 -10.66
N VAL A 94 1.07 -3.42 -9.41
CA VAL A 94 1.02 -2.26 -8.53
C VAL A 94 2.45 -1.93 -8.05
N GLY A 95 2.92 -0.73 -8.37
CA GLY A 95 4.18 -0.17 -7.91
C GLY A 95 3.97 0.81 -6.75
N TYR A 96 4.96 0.90 -5.87
CA TYR A 96 5.05 1.91 -4.81
C TYR A 96 6.45 2.51 -4.80
N TRP A 97 6.54 3.81 -5.09
CA TRP A 97 7.79 4.53 -5.17
C TRP A 97 7.90 5.55 -4.05
N ILE A 98 9.09 5.62 -3.47
CA ILE A 98 9.45 6.57 -2.42
C ILE A 98 10.78 7.19 -2.79
N THR A 99 10.86 8.51 -2.73
CA THR A 99 12.11 9.24 -2.90
C THR A 99 12.27 10.31 -1.85
N ARG A 100 13.52 10.61 -1.47
CA ARG A 100 13.92 11.76 -0.65
C ARG A 100 14.91 12.68 -1.34
N SER A 101 15.16 12.42 -2.62
CA SER A 101 16.29 13.01 -3.33
C SER A 101 15.95 13.57 -4.70
N LYS A 102 14.94 13.04 -5.38
CA LYS A 102 14.55 13.55 -6.70
C LYS A 102 14.09 15.00 -6.67
N TYR A 103 13.41 15.43 -5.60
CA TYR A 103 12.78 16.75 -5.49
C TYR A 103 13.53 17.73 -4.59
N GLY A 104 14.83 17.47 -4.35
CA GLY A 104 15.66 18.23 -3.43
C GLY A 104 16.04 17.43 -2.20
N GLU A 105 17.01 17.95 -1.46
CA GLU A 105 17.59 17.27 -0.30
C GLU A 105 16.55 17.07 0.80
N ASN A 106 16.36 15.82 1.22
CA ASN A 106 15.40 15.40 2.24
C ASN A 106 13.92 15.67 1.91
N VAL A 107 13.58 15.95 0.64
CA VAL A 107 12.19 16.12 0.21
C VAL A 107 11.56 14.75 0.01
N HIS A 108 10.85 14.28 1.03
CA HIS A 108 10.12 13.02 0.98
C HIS A 108 8.90 13.12 0.07
N TYR A 109 8.85 12.23 -0.91
CA TYR A 109 7.73 12.02 -1.79
C TYR A 109 7.45 10.54 -1.94
N GLU A 110 6.18 10.20 -2.09
CA GLU A 110 5.73 8.85 -2.33
C GLU A 110 4.55 8.83 -3.28
N ALA A 111 4.43 7.76 -4.05
CA ALA A 111 3.32 7.57 -4.98
C ALA A 111 3.11 6.09 -5.29
N PHE A 112 1.85 5.71 -5.46
CA PHE A 112 1.53 4.46 -6.14
C PHE A 112 1.50 4.65 -7.66
N GLY A 113 1.81 3.58 -8.38
CA GLY A 113 1.95 3.64 -9.84
C GLY A 113 1.90 2.27 -10.49
N HIS A 114 2.29 2.26 -11.75
CA HIS A 114 2.22 1.09 -12.61
C HIS A 114 3.63 0.52 -12.81
N ALA A 115 3.87 -0.69 -12.30
CA ALA A 115 5.09 -1.44 -12.52
C ALA A 115 4.95 -2.45 -13.67
N PHE A 116 6.04 -2.70 -14.39
CA PHE A 116 6.09 -3.56 -15.57
C PHE A 116 7.51 -4.12 -15.78
N ILE A 117 7.62 -5.18 -16.56
CA ILE A 117 8.88 -5.81 -16.94
C ILE A 117 9.17 -5.43 -18.40
N LYS A 118 10.33 -4.82 -18.64
CA LYS A 118 10.79 -4.48 -20.00
C LYS A 118 11.23 -5.73 -20.77
N PRO A 119 11.34 -5.65 -22.11
CA PRO A 119 11.84 -6.76 -22.92
C PRO A 119 13.25 -7.26 -22.53
N ASP A 120 14.08 -6.40 -21.93
CA ASP A 120 15.41 -6.76 -21.40
C ASP A 120 15.37 -7.41 -20.00
N GLY A 121 14.17 -7.68 -19.46
CA GLY A 121 13.95 -8.28 -18.16
C GLY A 121 14.00 -7.32 -16.98
N LYS A 122 14.31 -6.03 -17.21
CA LYS A 122 14.34 -5.05 -16.11
C LYS A 122 12.95 -4.72 -15.62
N VAL A 123 12.81 -4.62 -14.30
CA VAL A 123 11.57 -4.19 -13.66
C VAL A 123 11.57 -2.68 -13.52
N CYS A 124 10.62 -2.01 -14.18
CA CYS A 124 10.46 -0.57 -14.14
C CYS A 124 9.06 -0.21 -13.64
N GLY A 125 8.86 1.07 -13.33
CA GLY A 125 7.55 1.58 -13.01
C GLY A 125 7.37 3.02 -13.41
N TRP A 126 6.14 3.35 -13.81
CA TRP A 126 5.68 4.70 -14.06
C TRP A 126 4.90 5.23 -12.88
N PHE A 127 5.25 6.44 -12.47
CA PHE A 127 4.67 7.16 -11.36
C PHE A 127 4.36 8.59 -11.79
N VAL A 128 3.34 9.18 -11.19
CA VAL A 128 3.15 10.64 -11.26
C VAL A 128 4.00 11.26 -10.16
N GLY A 129 4.83 12.23 -10.52
CA GLY A 129 5.74 12.89 -9.62
C GLY A 129 5.11 14.06 -8.83
N SER A 130 5.91 14.65 -7.95
CA SER A 130 5.46 15.75 -7.09
C SER A 130 5.13 17.02 -7.90
N GLN A 131 5.80 17.21 -9.04
CA GLN A 131 5.57 18.31 -9.97
C GLN A 131 4.57 17.95 -11.06
N LYS A 132 3.81 16.85 -10.87
CA LYS A 132 2.82 16.31 -11.82
C LYS A 132 3.43 15.83 -13.13
N GLU A 133 4.72 15.54 -13.13
CA GLU A 133 5.43 14.97 -14.26
C GLU A 133 5.29 13.44 -14.29
N VAL A 134 5.46 12.84 -15.47
CA VAL A 134 5.58 11.39 -15.60
C VAL A 134 7.01 10.99 -15.25
N VAL A 135 7.15 10.02 -14.35
CA VAL A 135 8.45 9.53 -13.90
C VAL A 135 8.52 8.03 -14.13
N GLU A 136 9.46 7.62 -14.98
CA GLU A 136 9.87 6.23 -15.07
C GLU A 136 11.09 5.97 -14.16
N VAL A 137 11.03 4.92 -13.36
CA VAL A 137 12.17 4.41 -12.59
C VAL A 137 12.34 2.91 -12.82
N CYS A 138 13.57 2.46 -13.03
CA CYS A 138 13.93 1.04 -13.19
C CYS A 138 14.66 0.48 -11.98
N GLY A 139 14.35 1.02 -10.79
CA GLY A 139 14.95 0.67 -9.51
C GLY A 139 14.59 1.68 -8.42
N GLY A 140 14.79 1.30 -7.16
CA GLY A 140 14.49 2.16 -6.01
C GLY A 140 12.99 2.26 -5.69
N PHE A 141 12.21 1.24 -6.02
CA PHE A 141 10.77 1.18 -5.75
C PHE A 141 10.36 -0.25 -5.33
N ARG A 142 9.08 -0.44 -5.03
CA ARG A 142 8.52 -1.72 -4.58
C ARG A 142 7.38 -2.16 -5.47
N VAL A 143 7.22 -3.47 -5.63
CA VAL A 143 6.12 -4.09 -6.39
C VAL A 143 5.27 -4.93 -5.44
N LEU A 144 3.95 -4.76 -5.52
CA LEU A 144 3.01 -5.58 -4.75
C LEU A 144 3.14 -7.04 -5.17
N SER A 145 3.29 -7.92 -4.19
CA SER A 145 3.68 -9.31 -4.37
C SER A 145 2.87 -10.23 -3.46
N ARG A 146 2.92 -11.53 -3.72
CA ARG A 146 2.42 -12.57 -2.81
C ARG A 146 3.21 -12.57 -1.51
N SER A 147 2.61 -13.11 -0.44
CA SER A 147 3.27 -13.23 0.86
C SER A 147 4.58 -13.99 0.75
N ARG A 148 5.69 -13.42 1.24
CA ARG A 148 6.98 -14.13 1.34
C ARG A 148 6.94 -15.31 2.31
N TYR A 149 6.04 -15.27 3.30
CA TYR A 149 5.94 -16.29 4.34
C TYR A 149 4.92 -17.37 3.99
N ASN A 150 3.92 -17.05 3.15
CA ASN A 150 2.92 -17.99 2.69
C ASN A 150 2.55 -17.76 1.21
N PRO A 151 3.39 -18.16 0.26
CA PRO A 151 3.19 -17.89 -1.18
C PRO A 151 1.94 -18.55 -1.79
N HIS A 152 1.39 -19.56 -1.12
CA HIS A 152 0.19 -20.30 -1.53
C HIS A 152 -1.09 -19.80 -0.87
N GLN A 153 -1.01 -18.78 -0.02
CA GLN A 153 -2.18 -18.16 0.57
C GLN A 153 -3.12 -17.62 -0.53
N PRO A 154 -4.44 -17.83 -0.42
CA PRO A 154 -5.40 -17.18 -1.31
C PRO A 154 -5.22 -15.66 -1.31
N LEU A 155 -5.43 -15.04 -2.47
CA LEU A 155 -5.31 -13.59 -2.67
C LEU A 155 -6.05 -12.83 -1.55
N PRO A 156 -5.33 -12.14 -0.64
CA PRO A 156 -5.94 -11.52 0.55
C PRO A 156 -6.52 -10.13 0.26
N PHE A 157 -6.47 -9.69 -0.99
CA PHE A 157 -6.88 -8.36 -1.41
C PHE A 157 -7.97 -8.44 -2.47
N GLU A 158 -8.83 -7.43 -2.53
CA GLU A 158 -9.87 -7.31 -3.53
C GLU A 158 -9.98 -5.87 -4.03
N TRP A 159 -10.36 -5.73 -5.29
CA TRP A 159 -10.72 -4.46 -5.91
C TRP A 159 -12.18 -4.15 -5.65
N VAL A 160 -12.44 -2.98 -5.06
CA VAL A 160 -13.81 -2.51 -4.80
C VAL A 160 -13.99 -1.12 -5.38
N GLN A 161 -15.09 -0.92 -6.08
CA GLN A 161 -15.40 0.36 -6.71
C GLN A 161 -15.56 1.46 -5.64
N GLY A 162 -15.05 2.66 -5.91
CA GLY A 162 -14.81 3.70 -4.90
C GLY A 162 -16.04 4.34 -4.24
N GLU A 163 -17.26 3.94 -4.61
CA GLU A 163 -18.48 4.42 -3.97
C GLU A 163 -18.57 3.84 -2.55
N HIS A 164 -18.81 4.70 -1.55
CA HIS A 164 -19.03 4.32 -0.14
C HIS A 164 -17.85 3.75 0.67
N LEU A 165 -16.65 3.62 0.10
CA LEU A 165 -15.48 3.18 0.89
C LEU A 165 -14.95 4.30 1.80
N ARG A 166 -14.76 3.97 3.09
CA ARG A 166 -14.07 4.87 4.02
C ARG A 166 -12.57 4.78 3.77
N ASN A 167 -11.88 5.92 3.85
CA ASN A 167 -10.43 6.01 3.63
C ASN A 167 -9.60 5.01 4.48
N ARG A 168 -10.10 4.63 5.66
CA ARG A 168 -9.42 3.66 6.56
C ARG A 168 -9.54 2.20 6.12
N ASP A 169 -10.53 1.89 5.30
CA ASP A 169 -10.80 0.52 4.85
C ASP A 169 -10.02 0.22 3.55
N VAL A 170 -9.36 1.23 2.99
CA VAL A 170 -8.61 1.16 1.73
C VAL A 170 -7.12 1.05 2.01
N LEU A 171 -6.44 0.19 1.25
CA LEU A 171 -5.02 -0.05 1.36
C LEU A 171 -4.20 1.10 0.75
N GLY A 172 -3.17 1.51 1.49
CA GLY A 172 -2.20 2.50 1.06
C GLY A 172 -1.36 3.01 2.22
N PHE A 173 -0.84 4.23 2.07
CA PHE A 173 0.01 4.85 3.07
C PHE A 173 -0.32 6.35 3.17
N HIS A 174 -0.40 6.87 4.40
CA HIS A 174 -0.89 8.23 4.66
C HIS A 174 -2.18 8.58 3.88
N HIS A 175 -2.14 9.55 2.99
CA HIS A 175 -3.26 9.98 2.16
C HIS A 175 -3.34 9.23 0.84
N HIS A 176 -2.22 8.67 0.37
CA HIS A 176 -2.11 7.84 -0.83
C HIS A 176 -2.83 6.50 -0.67
N LYS A 177 -3.61 6.11 -1.67
CA LYS A 177 -4.29 4.81 -1.75
C LYS A 177 -3.99 4.13 -3.05
N ILE A 178 -3.86 2.80 -2.99
CA ILE A 178 -3.66 1.96 -4.15
C ILE A 178 -4.96 1.90 -4.94
N ALA A 179 -4.89 2.36 -6.17
CA ALA A 179 -6.04 2.45 -7.05
C ALA A 179 -5.75 1.87 -8.42
N LYS A 180 -6.83 1.44 -9.04
CA LYS A 180 -6.91 0.94 -10.40
C LYS A 180 -7.95 1.77 -11.16
N TYR A 181 -7.58 2.31 -12.31
CA TYR A 181 -8.45 3.11 -13.17
C TYR A 181 -8.74 2.37 -14.47
N GLU A 182 -10.02 2.26 -14.80
CA GLU A 182 -10.50 1.72 -16.06
C GLU A 182 -10.63 2.86 -17.09
N VAL A 183 -9.62 2.99 -17.95
CA VAL A 183 -9.60 4.04 -18.99
C VAL A 183 -10.66 3.72 -20.04
N ASN A 184 -10.52 2.52 -20.62
CA ASN A 184 -11.42 1.87 -21.56
C ASN A 184 -11.47 0.37 -21.19
N GLY A 185 -12.38 -0.42 -21.79
CA GLY A 185 -12.64 -1.80 -21.36
C GLY A 185 -11.42 -2.72 -21.27
N ASP A 186 -10.36 -2.43 -22.03
CA ASP A 186 -9.13 -3.23 -22.07
C ASP A 186 -7.94 -2.55 -21.35
N GLU A 187 -7.90 -1.22 -21.23
CA GLU A 187 -6.81 -0.48 -20.60
C GLU A 187 -7.10 -0.18 -19.14
N VAL A 188 -6.29 -0.81 -18.28
CA VAL A 188 -6.32 -0.65 -16.84
C VAL A 188 -5.00 -0.06 -16.36
N LEU A 189 -5.08 0.99 -15.55
CA LEU A 189 -3.91 1.67 -14.99
C LEU A 189 -3.87 1.50 -13.48
N PHE A 190 -2.67 1.33 -12.92
CA PHE A 190 -2.45 1.44 -11.48
C PHE A 190 -1.89 2.81 -11.13
N GLY A 191 -2.33 3.35 -10.00
CA GLY A 191 -1.95 4.69 -9.60
C GLY A 191 -2.34 5.05 -8.18
N ASP A 192 -2.24 6.34 -7.92
CA ASP A 192 -2.38 6.95 -6.60
C ASP A 192 -3.72 7.66 -6.47
N ALA A 193 -4.52 7.25 -5.49
CA ALA A 193 -5.79 7.88 -5.19
C ALA A 193 -5.79 8.64 -3.86
N ASP A 194 -6.42 9.82 -3.88
CA ASP A 194 -6.93 10.49 -2.69
C ASP A 194 -8.45 10.26 -2.62
N VAL A 195 -8.85 9.33 -1.75
CA VAL A 195 -10.26 8.93 -1.59
C VAL A 195 -11.11 10.06 -1.02
N LYS A 196 -10.52 10.95 -0.21
CA LYS A 196 -11.25 12.07 0.40
C LYS A 196 -11.49 13.18 -0.63
N ALA A 197 -10.46 13.52 -1.40
CA ALA A 197 -10.55 14.52 -2.46
C ALA A 197 -11.22 13.98 -3.73
N LYS A 198 -11.45 12.66 -3.81
CA LYS A 198 -11.98 11.97 -5.00
C LYS A 198 -11.10 12.20 -6.22
N LYS A 199 -9.78 12.10 -6.01
CA LYS A 199 -8.76 12.30 -7.05
C LYS A 199 -7.97 11.04 -7.30
N PHE A 200 -7.55 10.86 -8.54
CA PHE A 200 -6.63 9.80 -8.95
C PHE A 200 -5.57 10.36 -9.88
N ASN A 201 -4.34 9.86 -9.74
CA ASN A 201 -3.22 10.13 -10.63
C ASN A 201 -2.60 8.80 -11.07
N GLY A 202 -2.40 8.63 -12.37
CA GLY A 202 -1.72 7.47 -12.96
C GLY A 202 -0.99 7.86 -14.24
N VAL A 203 -0.40 6.87 -14.89
CA VAL A 203 0.28 7.04 -16.17
C VAL A 203 -0.31 6.04 -17.15
N SER A 204 -0.74 6.48 -18.34
CA SER A 204 -1.23 5.58 -19.38
C SER A 204 -0.09 4.74 -19.94
N ILE A 205 -0.33 3.44 -20.04
CA ILE A 205 0.63 2.48 -20.58
C ILE A 205 0.76 2.64 -22.10
N ALA A 206 -0.31 3.10 -22.77
CA ALA A 206 -0.36 3.18 -24.22
C ALA A 206 0.46 4.35 -24.79
N ASN A 207 0.56 5.46 -24.06
CA ASN A 207 1.16 6.70 -24.58
C ASN A 207 2.06 7.44 -23.58
N GLU A 208 2.31 6.86 -22.40
CA GLU A 208 3.21 7.39 -21.37
C GLU A 208 2.81 8.79 -20.87
N GLN A 209 1.52 9.12 -20.93
CA GLN A 209 1.00 10.41 -20.45
C GLN A 209 0.37 10.29 -19.05
N LYS A 210 0.45 11.38 -18.29
CA LYS A 210 -0.26 11.51 -17.02
C LYS A 210 -1.77 11.41 -17.27
N VAL A 211 -2.42 10.55 -16.51
CA VAL A 211 -3.87 10.47 -16.41
C VAL A 211 -4.29 10.99 -15.04
N GLU A 212 -5.21 11.95 -15.02
CA GLU A 212 -5.75 12.54 -13.80
C GLU A 212 -7.29 12.43 -13.83
N VAL A 213 -7.85 11.99 -12.71
CA VAL A 213 -9.30 12.07 -12.46
C VAL A 213 -9.50 13.00 -11.29
N ASP A 214 -10.31 14.03 -11.50
CA ASP A 214 -10.61 15.08 -10.52
C ASP A 214 -12.12 15.31 -10.31
N SER A 215 -12.97 14.53 -10.99
CA SER A 215 -14.43 14.55 -10.83
C SER A 215 -14.91 13.40 -9.94
N PRO A 216 -15.70 13.67 -8.88
CA PRO A 216 -16.27 12.64 -8.02
C PRO A 216 -17.07 11.58 -8.77
N GLU A 217 -17.80 11.96 -9.81
CA GLU A 217 -18.62 11.06 -10.63
C GLU A 217 -17.74 10.03 -11.35
N THR A 218 -16.67 10.49 -12.00
CA THR A 218 -15.72 9.60 -12.67
C THR A 218 -14.96 8.76 -11.67
N PHE A 219 -14.56 9.34 -10.53
CA PHE A 219 -13.90 8.62 -9.45
C PHE A 219 -14.77 7.45 -8.97
N ASN A 220 -16.02 7.72 -8.59
CA ASN A 220 -16.90 6.67 -8.06
C ASN A 220 -17.26 5.62 -9.13
N ARG A 221 -17.30 5.97 -10.42
CA ARG A 221 -17.66 5.04 -11.50
C ARG A 221 -16.50 4.18 -12.00
N LYS A 222 -15.30 4.74 -12.10
CA LYS A 222 -14.17 4.13 -12.83
C LYS A 222 -12.95 3.81 -11.97
N ILE A 223 -12.91 4.29 -10.72
CA ILE A 223 -11.81 4.00 -9.80
C ILE A 223 -12.18 2.82 -8.92
N TRP A 224 -11.31 1.83 -8.95
CA TRP A 224 -11.31 0.67 -8.09
C TRP A 224 -10.21 0.84 -7.05
N LEU A 225 -10.55 0.65 -5.78
CA LEU A 225 -9.66 0.82 -4.64
C LEU A 225 -9.31 -0.55 -4.08
N LEU A 226 -8.05 -0.76 -3.72
CA LEU A 226 -7.60 -2.02 -3.15
C LEU A 226 -7.94 -2.06 -1.66
N LYS A 227 -8.55 -3.15 -1.19
CA LYS A 227 -8.76 -3.41 0.25
C LYS A 227 -8.39 -4.84 0.62
N LYS A 228 -8.28 -5.12 1.92
CA LYS A 228 -8.18 -6.50 2.42
C LYS A 228 -9.54 -7.19 2.26
N LYS A 229 -9.54 -8.45 1.81
CA LYS A 229 -10.72 -9.31 1.86
C LYS A 229 -11.10 -9.50 3.33
N THR A 230 -12.36 -9.27 3.67
CA THR A 230 -12.87 -9.71 4.98
C THR A 230 -12.84 -11.23 4.97
N GLN A 231 -12.03 -11.86 5.83
CA GLN A 231 -12.14 -13.29 6.03
C GLN A 231 -13.58 -13.57 6.46
N GLN A 232 -14.38 -14.19 5.59
CA GLN A 232 -15.58 -14.87 6.08
C GLN A 232 -15.09 -15.89 7.11
N PRO A 233 -15.63 -15.91 8.33
CA PRO A 233 -15.35 -17.02 9.22
C PRO A 233 -15.83 -18.26 8.47
N THR A 234 -14.88 -19.09 8.01
CA THR A 234 -15.19 -20.44 7.57
C THR A 234 -15.91 -21.10 8.73
N ASP A 235 -17.22 -21.27 8.60
CA ASP A 235 -18.03 -21.95 9.59
C ASP A 235 -17.70 -23.45 9.54
N VAL A 236 -16.54 -23.81 10.09
CA VAL A 236 -16.11 -25.20 10.26
C VAL A 236 -16.97 -25.92 11.31
N ARG A 237 -18.01 -25.26 11.88
CA ARG A 237 -18.92 -25.88 12.87
C ARG A 237 -20.16 -26.53 12.26
N GLN A 238 -20.38 -26.49 10.94
CA GLN A 238 -21.55 -27.18 10.34
C GLN A 238 -21.29 -28.64 9.90
N ALA A 239 -20.06 -29.15 9.93
CA ALA A 239 -19.76 -30.52 9.45
C ALA A 239 -19.82 -31.63 10.52
N TYR A 240 -20.09 -31.32 11.80
CA TYR A 240 -20.28 -32.34 12.86
C TYR A 240 -21.67 -32.24 13.50
N ARG A 241 -22.73 -32.41 12.71
CA ARG A 241 -23.97 -32.98 13.25
C ARG A 241 -23.85 -34.49 13.23
N HIS A 242 -23.50 -35.07 14.38
CA HIS A 242 -23.70 -36.49 14.63
C HIS A 242 -25.14 -36.89 14.25
N PRO A 243 -25.36 -37.95 13.47
CA PRO A 243 -26.67 -38.54 13.38
C PRO A 243 -27.02 -39.10 14.76
N ARG A 244 -28.03 -38.54 15.41
CA ARG A 244 -28.68 -39.18 16.56
C ARG A 244 -29.14 -40.56 16.09
N LYS A 245 -28.55 -41.61 16.64
CA LYS A 245 -29.13 -42.95 16.59
C LYS A 245 -30.49 -42.86 17.29
N LEU A 246 -31.55 -43.06 16.53
CA LEU A 246 -32.85 -43.42 17.06
C LEU A 246 -32.74 -44.88 17.52
N LEU A 247 -32.84 -45.09 18.83
CA LEU A 247 -33.29 -46.32 19.46
C LEU A 247 -34.54 -45.96 20.26
#